data_AF-A0A5E4JWL6-F1
#
_entry.id   AF-A0A5E4JWL6-F1
#
_cell.length_a   1.000
_cell.length_b   1.000
_cell.length_c   1.000
_cell.angle_alpha   90.00
_cell.angle_beta   90.00
_cell.angle_gamma   90.00
#
_symmetry.space_group_name_H-M   'P 1'
#
loop_
_entity.id
_entity.type
_entity.pdbx_description
1 polymer ?
#
loop_
_entity_poly.entity_id
_entity_poly.type
_entity_poly.pdbx_seq_one_letter_code
_entity_poly.pdbx_strand_id
1 'polypeptide(L)'
;MLQRIQKILAQAGIASRRKSEELIAKNRVSVNGKPVKLGDKADPDKDKIVVNGRPIKLEKKVYIMLNKPKGFVTTVSEEYCMKTVMDLVDVPERVFPVGRLDKNTEGLLLLTNDGDFANKLTHPSYEV
;
A
#
# COMPACT_ATOMS: atom_id res chain seq x y z
N MET A 1 -13.82 -7.69 -10.02
CA MET A 1 -14.74 -6.69 -9.39
C MET A 1 -14.17 -5.30 -9.64
N LEU A 2 -15.01 -4.30 -9.96
CA LEU A 2 -14.54 -2.94 -10.20
C LEU A 2 -13.95 -2.29 -8.94
N GLN A 3 -12.68 -1.89 -9.01
CA GLN A 3 -11.97 -1.17 -7.96
C GLN A 3 -11.41 0.14 -8.48
N ARG A 4 -11.30 1.14 -7.59
CA ARG A 4 -10.64 2.41 -7.92
C ARG A 4 -9.19 2.16 -8.35
N ILE A 5 -8.75 2.78 -9.44
CA ILE A 5 -7.43 2.52 -10.03
C ILE A 5 -6.29 2.81 -9.04
N GLN A 6 -6.39 3.86 -8.23
CA GLN A 6 -5.38 4.14 -7.20
C GLN A 6 -5.30 3.07 -6.09
N LYS A 7 -6.37 2.29 -5.86
CA LYS A 7 -6.34 1.13 -4.96
C LYS A 7 -5.58 -0.01 -5.63
N ILE A 8 -5.88 -0.29 -6.90
CA ILE A 8 -5.24 -1.36 -7.67
C ILE A 8 -3.73 -1.11 -7.80
N LEU A 9 -3.33 0.12 -8.12
CA LEU A 9 -1.92 0.51 -8.22
C LEU A 9 -1.17 0.31 -6.90
N ALA A 10 -1.81 0.59 -5.76
CA ALA A 10 -1.22 0.36 -4.45
C ALA A 10 -1.08 -1.13 -4.13
N GLN A 11 -2.06 -1.96 -4.50
CA GLN A 11 -2.00 -3.43 -4.34
C GLN A 11 -0.98 -4.09 -5.28
N ALA A 12 -0.66 -3.43 -6.40
CA ALA A 12 0.39 -3.84 -7.32
C ALA A 12 1.79 -3.33 -6.91
N GLY A 13 1.94 -2.77 -5.70
CA GLY A 13 3.21 -2.27 -5.18
C GLY A 13 3.75 -1.01 -5.87
N ILE A 14 3.01 -0.43 -6.83
CA ILE A 14 3.51 0.66 -7.68
C ILE A 14 3.78 1.94 -6.89
N ALA A 15 2.81 2.35 -6.06
CA ALA A 15 2.92 3.54 -5.23
C ALA A 15 1.84 3.54 -4.13
N SER A 16 1.92 4.45 -3.16
CA SER A 16 0.79 4.68 -2.24
C SER A 16 -0.47 5.11 -2.99
N ARG A 17 -1.65 5.02 -2.37
CA ARG A 17 -2.91 5.46 -3.01
C ARG A 17 -2.85 6.93 -3.44
N ARG A 18 -2.35 7.82 -2.59
CA ARG A 18 -2.17 9.25 -2.91
C ARG A 18 -1.15 9.47 -4.03
N LYS A 19 -0.02 8.77 -3.98
CA LYS A 19 0.99 8.89 -5.03
C LYS A 19 0.50 8.32 -6.37
N SER A 20 -0.36 7.31 -6.32
CA SER A 20 -1.04 6.76 -7.49
C SER A 20 -2.01 7.77 -8.12
N GLU A 21 -2.69 8.58 -7.31
CA GLU A 21 -3.52 9.68 -7.81
C GLU A 21 -2.66 10.72 -8.56
N GLU A 22 -1.46 11.04 -8.08
CA GLU A 22 -0.53 11.89 -8.83
C GLU A 22 -0.11 11.28 -10.17
N LEU A 23 0.13 9.97 -10.22
CA LEU A 23 0.47 9.27 -11.47
C LEU A 23 -0.68 9.34 -12.49
N ILE A 24 -1.92 9.15 -12.01
CA ILE A 24 -3.12 9.30 -12.83
C ILE A 24 -3.23 10.74 -13.35
N ALA A 25 -3.10 11.74 -12.47
CA ALA A 25 -3.17 13.15 -12.84
C ALA A 25 -2.10 13.57 -13.86
N LYS A 26 -0.93 12.92 -13.84
CA LYS A 26 0.17 13.10 -14.81
C LYS A 26 0.00 12.30 -16.11
N ASN A 27 -1.17 11.69 -16.36
CA ASN A 27 -1.45 10.83 -17.51
C ASN A 27 -0.46 9.67 -17.66
N ARG A 28 0.10 9.16 -16.54
CA ARG A 28 1.06 8.06 -16.55
C ARG A 28 0.41 6.68 -16.48
N VAL A 29 -0.92 6.62 -16.37
CA VAL A 29 -1.69 5.39 -16.17
C VAL A 29 -2.71 5.26 -17.30
N SER A 30 -2.83 4.06 -17.85
CA SER A 30 -3.85 3.70 -18.84
C SER A 30 -4.46 2.34 -18.54
N VAL A 31 -5.71 2.18 -18.97
CA VAL A 31 -6.48 0.95 -18.88
C VAL A 31 -6.97 0.60 -20.26
N ASN A 32 -6.65 -0.61 -20.73
CA ASN A 32 -6.98 -1.09 -22.07
C ASN A 32 -6.57 -0.11 -23.19
N GLY A 33 -5.41 0.53 -23.02
CA GLY A 33 -4.85 1.49 -23.97
C GLY A 33 -5.41 2.91 -23.89
N LYS A 34 -6.36 3.20 -22.99
CA LYS A 34 -6.95 4.54 -22.81
C LYS A 34 -6.44 5.19 -21.52
N PRO A 35 -6.06 6.49 -21.53
CA PRO A 35 -5.69 7.19 -20.32
C PRO A 35 -6.89 7.29 -19.36
N VAL A 36 -6.61 7.30 -18.06
CA VAL A 36 -7.64 7.32 -17.01
C VAL A 36 -7.61 8.61 -16.20
N LYS A 37 -8.72 8.93 -15.54
CA LYS A 37 -8.91 10.09 -14.67
C LYS A 37 -9.05 9.66 -13.22
N LEU A 38 -8.90 10.62 -12.30
CA LEU A 38 -9.09 10.39 -10.88
C LEU A 38 -10.52 9.91 -10.61
N GLY A 39 -10.64 8.82 -9.84
CA GLY A 39 -11.93 8.20 -9.51
C GLY A 39 -12.36 7.07 -10.44
N ASP A 40 -11.70 6.92 -11.60
CA ASP A 40 -11.95 5.81 -12.51
C ASP A 40 -11.72 4.46 -11.83
N LYS A 41 -12.46 3.46 -12.29
CA LYS A 41 -12.41 2.09 -11.81
C LYS A 41 -12.04 1.13 -12.93
N ALA A 42 -11.37 0.05 -12.56
CA ALA A 42 -11.04 -1.06 -13.45
C ALA A 42 -11.25 -2.39 -12.72
N ASP A 43 -11.39 -3.46 -13.47
CA ASP A 43 -11.36 -4.83 -12.95
C ASP A 43 -9.93 -5.37 -13.06
N PRO A 44 -9.17 -5.52 -11.95
CA PRO A 44 -7.77 -5.95 -12.01
C PRO A 44 -7.59 -7.36 -12.58
N ASP A 45 -8.64 -8.18 -12.60
CA ASP A 45 -8.60 -9.56 -13.11
C ASP A 45 -8.86 -9.65 -14.62
N LYS A 46 -9.40 -8.58 -15.23
CA LYS A 46 -9.83 -8.57 -16.64
C LYS A 46 -9.17 -7.46 -17.46
N ASP A 47 -8.98 -6.29 -16.86
CA ASP A 47 -8.49 -5.11 -17.57
C ASP A 47 -6.96 -5.06 -17.58
N LYS A 48 -6.40 -4.66 -18.73
CA LYS A 48 -4.97 -4.42 -18.88
C LYS A 48 -4.61 -3.04 -18.37
N ILE A 49 -4.05 -2.98 -17.17
CA ILE A 49 -3.60 -1.74 -16.55
C ILE A 49 -2.10 -1.54 -16.81
N VAL A 50 -1.74 -0.36 -17.29
CA VAL A 50 -0.37 0.00 -17.70
C VAL A 50 0.04 1.29 -16.99
N VAL A 51 1.25 1.30 -16.44
CA VAL A 51 1.86 2.48 -15.78
C VAL A 51 3.19 2.76 -16.44
N ASN A 52 3.41 4.01 -16.89
CA ASN A 52 4.63 4.41 -17.59
C ASN A 52 5.00 3.46 -18.76
N GLY A 53 3.98 2.95 -19.48
CA GLY A 53 4.18 2.03 -20.61
C GLY A 53 4.42 0.57 -20.23
N ARG A 54 4.46 0.20 -18.94
CA ARG A 54 4.65 -1.18 -18.48
C ARG A 54 3.36 -1.74 -17.87
N PRO A 55 2.92 -2.96 -18.24
CA PRO A 55 1.79 -3.61 -17.60
C PRO A 55 2.13 -3.91 -16.14
N ILE A 56 1.16 -3.73 -15.25
CA ILE A 56 1.33 -4.05 -13.83
C ILE A 56 0.82 -5.45 -13.53
N LYS A 57 1.31 -6.04 -12.45
CA LYS A 57 0.78 -7.26 -11.86
C LYS A 57 0.53 -7.01 -10.38
N LEU A 58 -0.53 -7.60 -9.83
CA LEU A 58 -0.78 -7.56 -8.40
C LEU A 58 0.33 -8.31 -7.65
N GLU A 59 0.72 -7.79 -6.49
CA GLU A 59 1.64 -8.49 -5.60
C GLU A 59 0.94 -9.64 -4.87
N LYS A 60 1.73 -10.61 -4.40
CA LYS A 60 1.23 -11.63 -3.48
C LYS A 60 0.90 -10.96 -2.15
N LYS A 61 -0.11 -11.47 -1.44
CA LYS A 61 -0.45 -10.96 -0.12
C LYS A 61 0.62 -11.37 0.90
N VAL A 62 1.07 -10.41 1.69
CA VAL A 62 2.08 -10.60 2.74
C VAL A 62 1.51 -10.17 4.09
N TYR A 63 1.79 -10.94 5.13
CA TYR A 63 1.38 -10.65 6.50
C TYR A 63 2.56 -10.94 7.43
N ILE A 64 3.00 -9.92 8.17
CA ILE A 64 4.17 -9.99 9.04
C ILE A 64 3.73 -9.60 10.45
N MET A 65 4.18 -10.38 11.43
CA MET A 65 4.13 -10.02 12.85
C MET A 65 5.52 -9.53 13.27
N LEU A 66 5.63 -8.24 13.56
CA LEU A 66 6.87 -7.63 14.04
C LEU A 66 6.75 -7.35 15.53
N ASN A 67 7.68 -7.86 16.33
CA ASN A 67 7.88 -7.33 17.68
C ASN A 67 8.73 -6.06 17.57
N LYS A 68 8.08 -4.90 17.52
CA LYS A 68 8.73 -3.61 17.29
C LYS A 68 9.57 -3.22 18.51
N PRO A 69 10.88 -2.94 18.36
CA PRO A 69 11.71 -2.41 19.45
C PRO A 69 11.54 -0.89 19.65
N LYS A 70 12.03 -0.36 20.78
CA LYS A 70 12.11 1.09 21.02
C LYS A 70 13.01 1.77 19.99
N GLY A 71 12.71 3.04 19.74
CA GLY A 71 13.53 3.93 18.92
C GLY A 71 13.18 3.95 17.43
N PHE A 72 12.36 3.01 16.95
CA PHE A 72 11.86 2.95 15.58
C PHE A 72 10.52 3.67 15.43
N VAL A 73 10.35 4.42 14.34
CA VAL A 73 9.12 5.16 14.04
C VAL A 73 8.20 4.33 13.14
N THR A 74 6.91 4.27 13.47
CA THR A 74 5.91 3.56 12.65
C THR A 74 5.51 4.41 11.44
N THR A 75 6.34 4.40 10.40
CA THR A 75 6.17 5.12 9.14
C THR A 75 6.78 4.34 7.99
N VAL A 76 6.29 4.59 6.77
CA VAL A 76 6.86 4.07 5.51
C VAL A 76 7.74 5.10 4.79
N SER A 77 7.87 6.31 5.34
CA SER A 77 8.69 7.40 4.82
C SER A 77 9.83 7.71 5.77
N GLU A 78 11.03 7.87 5.22
CA GLU A 78 12.26 8.21 5.95
C GLU A 78 12.47 9.73 6.10
N GLU A 79 11.62 10.57 5.49
CA GLU A 79 11.82 12.01 5.35
C GLU A 79 12.12 12.76 6.66
N TYR A 80 11.59 12.27 7.79
CA TYR A 80 11.75 12.90 9.10
C TYR A 80 12.36 11.99 10.18
N CYS A 81 12.88 10.81 9.82
CA CYS A 81 13.42 9.87 10.80
C CYS A 81 14.46 8.92 10.22
N MET A 82 15.54 8.71 10.99
CA MET A 82 16.64 7.81 10.60
C MET A 82 16.36 6.31 10.81
N LYS A 83 15.29 5.95 11.53
CA LYS A 83 14.95 4.55 11.86
C LYS A 83 13.46 4.31 11.74
N THR A 84 13.05 3.48 10.78
CA THR A 84 11.66 3.15 10.49
C THR A 84 11.39 1.67 10.71
N VAL A 85 10.13 1.31 10.94
CA VAL A 85 9.72 -0.10 11.02
C VAL A 85 9.97 -0.86 9.71
N MET A 86 10.19 -0.16 8.59
CA MET A 86 10.53 -0.78 7.31
C MET A 86 11.96 -1.33 7.30
N ASP A 87 12.87 -0.75 8.09
CA ASP A 87 14.27 -1.19 8.21
C ASP A 87 14.39 -2.55 8.93
N LEU A 88 13.29 -3.01 9.55
CA LEU A 88 13.21 -4.23 10.34
C LEU A 88 12.57 -5.40 9.59
N VAL A 89 12.15 -5.19 8.33
CA VAL A 89 11.50 -6.21 7.51
C VAL A 89 12.21 -6.33 6.16
N ASP A 90 12.48 -7.56 5.73
CA ASP A 90 13.10 -7.86 4.44
C ASP A 90 12.13 -8.68 3.60
N VAL A 91 11.27 -7.98 2.84
CA VAL A 91 10.33 -8.57 1.90
C VAL A 91 10.36 -7.79 0.58
N PRO A 92 10.27 -8.47 -0.58
CA PRO A 92 10.31 -7.80 -1.87
C PRO A 92 9.01 -7.03 -2.17
N GLU A 93 7.89 -7.43 -1.58
CA GLU A 93 6.59 -6.76 -1.73
C GLU A 93 6.49 -5.46 -0.91
N ARG A 94 5.69 -4.52 -1.41
CA ARG A 94 5.44 -3.26 -0.71
C ARG A 94 4.45 -3.44 0.43
N VAL A 95 4.94 -3.63 1.66
CA VAL A 95 4.10 -3.67 2.88
C VAL A 95 3.99 -2.32 3.58
N PHE A 96 3.01 -2.19 4.47
CA PHE A 96 2.79 -1.05 5.35
C PHE A 96 2.28 -1.50 6.73
N PRO A 97 2.53 -0.73 7.81
CA PRO A 97 2.07 -1.09 9.14
C PRO A 97 0.53 -1.00 9.27
N VAL A 98 -0.04 -1.94 10.01
CA VAL A 98 -1.44 -1.95 10.42
C VAL A 98 -1.53 -1.24 11.77
N GLY A 99 -2.10 -0.05 11.78
CA GLY A 99 -2.11 0.81 12.96
C GLY A 99 -0.75 1.44 13.23
N ARG A 100 -0.54 1.90 14.47
CA ARG A 100 0.67 2.63 14.88
C ARG A 100 1.06 2.29 16.31
N LEU A 101 2.36 2.14 16.54
CA LEU A 101 2.97 2.24 17.87
C LEU A 101 3.87 3.48 17.91
N ASP A 102 3.89 4.14 19.06
CA ASP A 102 4.79 5.28 19.29
C ASP A 102 6.26 4.86 19.24
N LYS A 103 7.15 5.83 19.01
CA LYS A 103 8.59 5.59 18.89
C LYS A 103 9.17 4.85 20.10
N ASN A 104 8.70 5.20 21.30
CA ASN A 104 9.18 4.64 22.56
C ASN A 104 8.36 3.44 23.05
N THR A 105 7.38 2.98 22.27
CA THR A 105 6.54 1.82 22.57
C THR A 105 7.09 0.58 21.86
N GLU A 106 7.08 -0.54 22.58
CA GLU A 106 7.44 -1.87 22.09
C GLU A 106 6.21 -2.75 21.98
N GLY A 107 6.32 -3.82 21.20
CA GLY A 107 5.33 -4.87 21.14
C GLY A 107 4.91 -5.22 19.73
N LEU A 108 3.79 -5.94 19.63
CA LEU A 108 3.29 -6.45 18.37
C LEU A 108 2.84 -5.32 17.45
N LEU A 109 3.41 -5.29 16.24
CA LEU A 109 2.98 -4.48 15.12
C LEU A 109 2.81 -5.40 13.91
N LEU A 110 1.65 -5.35 13.26
CA LEU A 110 1.43 -6.09 12.02
C LEU A 110 1.87 -5.23 10.82
N LEU A 111 2.44 -5.86 9.80
CA LEU A 111 2.66 -5.24 8.49
C LEU A 111 2.03 -6.10 7.39
N THR A 112 1.42 -5.46 6.41
CA THR A 112 0.79 -6.15 5.27
C THR A 112 0.73 -5.26 4.04
N ASN A 113 0.51 -5.85 2.88
CA ASN A 113 0.07 -5.15 1.67
C ASN A 113 -1.44 -5.31 1.39
N ASP A 114 -2.17 -6.06 2.24
CA ASP A 114 -3.62 -6.22 2.17
C ASP A 114 -4.35 -5.08 2.90
N GLY A 115 -4.71 -4.05 2.13
CA GLY A 115 -5.44 -2.89 2.65
C GLY A 115 -6.84 -3.19 3.19
N ASP A 116 -7.49 -4.25 2.70
CA ASP A 116 -8.83 -4.61 3.18
C ASP A 116 -8.73 -5.29 4.56
N PHE A 117 -7.74 -6.16 4.74
CA PHE A 117 -7.39 -6.73 6.05
C PHE A 117 -6.99 -5.65 7.05
N ALA A 118 -6.09 -4.74 6.65
CA ALA A 118 -5.64 -3.66 7.53
C ALA A 118 -6.81 -2.77 7.98
N ASN A 119 -7.70 -2.39 7.06
CA ASN A 119 -8.89 -1.60 7.39
C ASN A 119 -9.79 -2.33 8.39
N LYS A 120 -10.00 -3.64 8.19
CA LYS A 120 -10.84 -4.45 9.08
C LYS A 120 -10.30 -4.48 10.51
N LEU A 121 -8.99 -4.57 10.71
CA LEU A 121 -8.38 -4.56 12.04
C LEU A 121 -8.32 -3.18 12.69
N THR A 122 -8.16 -2.11 11.91
CA THR A 122 -7.96 -0.77 12.49
C THR A 122 -9.24 0.02 12.70
N HIS A 123 -10.32 -0.32 11.99
CA HIS A 123 -11.53 0.48 12.03
C HIS A 123 -12.45 0.00 13.17
N PRO A 124 -12.75 0.84 14.19
CA PRO A 124 -13.42 0.40 15.41
C PRO A 124 -14.79 -0.26 15.20
N SER A 125 -15.49 0.09 14.12
CA SER A 125 -16.82 -0.47 13.81
C SER A 125 -16.83 -1.98 13.55
N TYR A 126 -15.67 -2.58 13.29
CA TYR A 126 -15.59 -4.04 13.10
C TYR A 126 -15.50 -4.81 14.41
N GLU A 127 -15.23 -4.12 15.53
CA GLU A 127 -15.12 -4.73 16.87
C GLU A 127 -14.17 -5.95 16.90
N VAL A 128 -13.03 -5.81 16.19
CA VAL A 128 -11.94 -6.80 16.12
C VAL A 128 -10.74 -6.31 16.93
#